data_AF-A0A821AI70-F1
#
_entry.id   AF-A0A821AI70-F1
#
_cell.length_a   1.000
_cell.length_b   1.000
_cell.length_c   1.000
_cell.angle_alpha   90.00
_cell.angle_beta   90.00
_cell.angle_gamma   90.00
#
_symmetry.space_group_name_H-M   'P 1'
#
loop_
_entity.id
_entity.type
_entity.pdbx_description
1 polymer ?
#
loop_
_entity_poly.entity_id
_entity_poly.type
_entity_poly.pdbx_seq_one_letter_code
_entity_poly.pdbx_strand_id
1 'polypeptide(L)'
;HSRTIVGYEQFHNGHIRLLIFDPSTPKFNIEKFCKNPSQEAHIFRRSLQSFQKPVYQILVVRGLLTPDEKEAAKKVHSTKVPMPNA
;
A
#
# COMPACT_ATOMS: atom_id res chain seq x y z
N HIS A 1 4.79 1.59 -12.32
CA HIS A 1 5.46 1.85 -11.03
C HIS A 1 4.66 1.21 -9.92
N SER A 2 5.25 0.31 -9.14
CA SER A 2 4.63 -0.31 -7.97
C SER A 2 5.27 0.22 -6.69
N ARG A 3 4.50 0.20 -5.60
CA ARG A 3 4.91 0.69 -4.28
C ARG A 3 4.30 -0.22 -3.22
N THR A 4 4.84 -0.20 -2.01
CA THR A 4 4.38 -1.06 -0.91
C THR A 4 3.67 -0.23 0.15
N ILE A 5 2.41 -0.55 0.44
CA ILE A 5 1.67 0.03 1.57
C ILE A 5 2.11 -0.72 2.83
N VAL A 6 2.57 0.02 3.84
CA VAL A 6 3.03 -0.56 5.13
C VAL A 6 2.13 -0.19 6.31
N GLY A 7 1.16 0.69 6.10
CA GLY A 7 0.19 1.09 7.11
C GLY A 7 -0.66 2.27 6.65
N TYR A 8 -1.52 2.73 7.53
CA TYR A 8 -2.30 3.95 7.35
C TYR A 8 -2.47 4.69 8.66
N GLU A 9 -2.66 6.01 8.56
CA GLU A 9 -2.99 6.90 9.66
C GLU A 9 -4.41 7.42 9.46
N GLN A 10 -5.24 7.39 10.50
CA GLN A 10 -6.52 8.06 10.54
C GLN A 10 -6.42 9.27 11.47
N PHE A 11 -6.62 10.45 10.91
CA PHE A 11 -6.60 11.71 11.65
C PHE A 11 -7.95 11.93 12.35
N HIS A 12 -7.97 12.75 13.41
CA HIS A 12 -9.18 13.07 14.18
C HIS A 12 -10.33 13.63 13.32
N ASN A 13 -10.00 14.31 12.22
CA ASN A 13 -10.98 14.84 11.25
C ASN A 13 -11.41 13.81 10.18
N GLY A 14 -11.07 12.52 10.36
CA GLY A 14 -11.43 11.44 9.46
C GLY A 14 -10.53 11.32 8.23
N HIS A 15 -9.58 12.23 8.00
CA HIS A 15 -8.66 12.10 6.86
C HIS A 15 -7.75 10.89 7.02
N ILE A 16 -7.58 10.13 5.93
CA ILE A 16 -6.69 8.98 5.87
C ILE A 16 -5.42 9.36 5.11
N ARG A 17 -4.28 8.94 5.64
CA ARG A 17 -3.01 8.91 4.91
C ARG A 17 -2.47 7.49 4.85
N LEU A 18 -1.98 7.10 3.68
CA LEU A 18 -1.28 5.84 3.52
C LEU A 18 0.21 6.04 3.81
N LEU A 19 0.82 5.06 4.47
CA LEU A 19 2.27 4.96 4.64
C LEU A 19 2.80 4.06 3.53
N ILE A 20 3.62 4.62 2.63
CA ILE A 20 4.07 3.93 1.41
C ILE A 20 5.58 3.93 1.32
N PHE A 21 6.15 2.74 1.16
CA PHE A 21 7.52 2.58 0.70
C PHE A 21 7.55 2.58 -0.83
N ASP A 22 8.30 3.53 -1.38
CA ASP A 22 8.55 3.65 -2.81
C ASP A 22 9.97 3.14 -3.12
N PRO A 23 10.15 2.14 -4.00
CA PRO A 23 11.47 1.61 -4.33
C PRO A 23 12.39 2.63 -4.99
N SER A 24 11.84 3.74 -5.50
CA SER A 24 12.60 4.86 -6.04
C SER A 24 13.04 5.87 -4.98
N THR A 25 12.73 5.64 -3.69
CA THR A 25 13.16 6.54 -2.60
C THR A 25 14.69 6.50 -2.45
N PRO A 26 15.38 7.64 -2.57
CA PRO A 26 16.83 7.67 -2.40
C PRO A 26 17.26 7.19 -1.02
N LYS A 27 18.36 6.44 -0.94
CA LYS A 27 18.92 5.92 0.32
C LYS A 27 19.11 7.02 1.37
N PHE A 28 19.60 8.20 0.96
CA PHE A 28 19.80 9.35 1.84
C PHE A 28 18.51 9.81 2.55
N ASN A 29 17.36 9.73 1.88
CA ASN A 29 16.06 10.08 2.48
C ASN A 29 15.64 9.04 3.53
N ILE A 30 15.91 7.76 3.25
CA ILE A 30 15.67 6.67 4.22
C ILE A 30 16.58 6.85 5.44
N GLU A 31 17.87 7.13 5.23
CA GLU A 31 18.82 7.38 6.32
C GLU A 31 18.44 8.59 7.18
N LYS A 32 17.96 9.68 6.55
CA LYS A 32 17.39 10.83 7.27
C LYS A 32 16.20 10.45 8.12
N PHE A 33 15.27 9.67 7.57
CA PHE A 33 14.12 9.18 8.31
C PHE A 33 14.54 8.33 9.52
N CYS A 34 15.49 7.41 9.35
CA CYS A 34 15.98 6.59 10.47
C CYS A 34 16.59 7.42 11.60
N LYS A 35 17.16 8.59 11.30
CA LYS A 35 17.73 9.52 12.30
C LYS A 35 16.65 10.35 12.99
N ASN A 36 15.69 10.89 12.22
CA ASN A 36 14.64 11.78 12.74
C ASN A 36 13.25 11.42 12.16
N PRO A 37 12.64 10.30 12.59
CA PRO A 37 11.38 9.81 12.01
C PRO A 37 10.25 10.84 12.06
N SER A 38 10.14 11.58 13.17
CA SER A 38 9.06 12.55 13.40
C SER A 38 9.06 13.70 12.40
N GLN A 39 10.24 14.20 12.01
CA GLN A 39 10.38 15.30 11.04
C GLN A 39 10.27 14.79 9.59
N GLU A 40 10.76 13.59 9.34
CA GLU A 40 10.93 13.03 8.00
C GLU A 40 9.79 12.10 7.56
N ALA A 41 8.78 11.86 8.40
CA ALA A 41 7.64 10.99 8.09
C ALA A 41 6.86 11.41 6.83
N HIS A 42 6.97 12.66 6.39
CA HIS A 42 6.40 13.14 5.14
C HIS A 42 6.92 12.37 3.91
N ILE A 43 8.13 11.79 3.98
CA ILE A 43 8.73 10.98 2.92
C ILE A 43 7.83 9.79 2.56
N PHE A 44 7.18 9.17 3.57
CA PHE A 44 6.36 7.97 3.39
C PHE A 44 4.86 8.22 3.44
N ARG A 45 4.41 9.34 4.01
CA ARG A 45 2.99 9.71 4.06
C ARG A 45 2.47 10.14 2.69
N ARG A 46 1.36 9.57 2.27
CA ARG A 46 0.65 9.92 1.03
C ARG A 46 -0.83 10.17 1.30
N SER A 47 -1.30 11.35 0.91
CA SER A 47 -2.74 11.66 0.88
C SER A 47 -3.42 10.84 -0.21
N LEU A 48 -4.68 10.47 -0.01
CA LEU A 48 -5.49 9.81 -1.04
C LEU A 48 -5.60 10.64 -2.34
N GLN A 49 -5.49 11.97 -2.24
CA GLN A 49 -5.47 12.88 -3.39
C GLN A 49 -4.24 12.71 -4.30
N SER A 50 -3.16 12.09 -3.79
CA SER A 50 -1.95 11.83 -4.58
C SER A 50 -2.10 10.63 -5.53
N PHE A 51 -3.22 9.91 -5.46
CA PHE A 51 -3.50 8.72 -6.26
C PHE A 51 -4.40 9.06 -7.46
N GLN A 52 -3.80 9.56 -8.53
CA GLN A 52 -4.53 10.09 -9.69
C GLN A 52 -4.68 9.10 -10.86
N LYS A 53 -4.18 7.86 -10.73
CA LYS A 53 -4.33 6.87 -11.80
C LYS A 53 -5.75 6.29 -11.81
N PRO A 54 -6.32 5.98 -12.99
CA PRO A 54 -7.69 5.49 -13.09
C PRO A 54 -7.94 4.18 -12.33
N VAL A 55 -6.92 3.32 -12.25
CA VAL A 55 -7.00 2.01 -11.62
C VAL A 55 -5.78 1.78 -10.75
N TYR A 56 -6.01 1.31 -9.53
CA TYR A 56 -5.00 0.76 -8.64
C TYR A 56 -5.37 -0.68 -8.31
N GLN A 57 -4.39 -1.58 -8.38
CA GLN A 57 -4.52 -2.96 -7.92
C GLN A 57 -3.67 -3.13 -6.67
N ILE A 58 -4.23 -3.79 -5.66
CA ILE A 58 -3.54 -4.10 -4.42
C ILE A 58 -3.43 -5.62 -4.31
N LEU A 59 -2.22 -6.08 -4.00
CA LEU A 59 -1.97 -7.47 -3.64
C LEU A 59 -1.77 -7.54 -2.12
N VAL A 60 -2.50 -8.44 -1.47
CA VAL A 60 -2.39 -8.67 -0.02
C VAL A 60 -2.09 -10.14 0.21
N VAL A 61 -1.05 -10.41 1.00
CA VAL A 61 -0.76 -11.76 1.49
C VAL A 61 -1.58 -11.97 2.76
N ARG A 62 -2.43 -13.00 2.77
CA ARG A 62 -3.33 -13.30 3.90
C ARG A 62 -2.83 -14.43 4.80
N GLY A 63 -1.86 -15.21 4.35
CA GLY A 63 -1.37 -16.37 5.08
C GLY A 63 -0.64 -17.35 4.17
N LEU A 64 -0.45 -18.56 4.66
CA LEU A 64 0.11 -19.69 3.92
C LEU A 64 -1.02 -20.46 3.23
N LEU A 65 -0.70 -21.09 2.10
CA LEU A 65 -1.60 -22.00 1.39
C LEU A 65 -1.19 -23.44 1.68
N THR A 66 -2.18 -24.29 1.90
CA THR A 66 -2.01 -25.74 1.82
C THR A 66 -1.75 -26.18 0.36
N PRO A 67 -1.22 -27.39 0.12
CA PRO A 67 -1.04 -27.91 -1.24
C PRO A 67 -2.33 -27.90 -2.08
N ASP A 68 -3.46 -28.27 -1.47
CA ASP A 68 -4.77 -28.32 -2.14
C ASP A 68 -5.27 -26.91 -2.50
N GLU A 69 -5.16 -25.95 -1.58
CA GLU A 69 -5.51 -24.55 -1.85
C GLU A 69 -4.61 -23.96 -2.95
N LYS A 70 -3.32 -24.31 -2.96
CA LYS A 70 -2.39 -23.88 -4.01
C LYS A 70 -2.81 -24.43 -5.37
N GLU A 71 -3.21 -25.69 -5.44
CA GLU A 71 -3.70 -26.31 -6.68
C GLU A 71 -4.98 -25.62 -7.18
N ALA A 72 -5.92 -25.34 -6.28
CA ALA A 72 -7.14 -24.60 -6.59
C ALA A 72 -6.85 -23.14 -7.02
N ALA A 73 -5.82 -22.50 -6.43
CA ALA A 73 -5.44 -21.11 -6.68
C ALA A 73 -4.59 -20.90 -7.94
N LYS A 74 -4.39 -21.92 -8.79
CA LYS A 74 -3.71 -21.77 -10.09
C LYS A 74 -4.38 -20.72 -11.00
N LYS A 75 -5.67 -20.46 -10.80
CA LYS A 75 -6.39 -19.36 -11.44
C LYS A 75 -6.45 -18.17 -10.47
N VAL A 76 -5.80 -17.08 -10.86
CA VAL A 76 -5.81 -15.84 -10.09
C VAL A 76 -7.13 -15.10 -10.33
N HIS A 77 -7.87 -14.84 -9.25
CA HIS A 77 -9.06 -14.01 -9.28
C HIS A 77 -8.76 -12.67 -8.61
N SER A 78 -9.15 -11.57 -9.26
CA SER A 78 -9.10 -10.23 -8.66
C SER A 78 -10.50 -9.78 -8.27
N THR A 79 -10.63 -9.16 -7.11
CA THR A 79 -11.89 -8.53 -6.69
C THR A 79 -11.90 -7.10 -7.20
N LYS A 80 -12.96 -6.71 -7.92
CA LYS A 80 -13.16 -5.34 -8.41
C LYS A 80 -13.92 -4.50 -7.37
N VAL A 81 -13.49 -3.26 -7.19
CA VAL A 81 -14.14 -2.28 -6.32
C VAL A 81 -14.34 -0.99 -7.13
N PRO A 82 -15.55 -0.41 -7.20
CA PRO A 82 -16.80 -0.94 -6.66
C PRO A 82 -17.21 -2.24 -7.36
N MET A 83 -18.03 -3.06 -6.70
CA MET A 83 -18.49 -4.31 -7.30
C MET A 83 -19.36 -4.00 -8.53
N PRO A 84 -19.16 -4.67 -9.68
CA PRO A 84 -19.82 -4.31 -10.94
C PRO A 84 -21.36 -4.33 -10.91
N ASN A 85 -21.99 -4.94 -9.89
CA ASN A 85 -23.44 -5.12 -9.75
C ASN A 85 -23.95 -4.81 -8.33
N ALA A 86 -23.36 -3.83 -7.63
CA ALA A 86 -23.89 -3.34 -6.34
C ALA A 86 -24.94 -2.24 -6.55
#